data_AF-Q939P0-F1
#
_entry.id   AF-Q939P0-F1
#
_cell.length_a   1.000
_cell.length_b   1.000
_cell.length_c   1.000
_cell.angle_alpha   90.00
_cell.angle_beta   90.00
_cell.angle_gamma   90.00
#
_symmetry.space_group_name_H-M   'P 1'
#
loop_
_entity.id
_entity.type
_entity.pdbx_description
1 polymer ?
#
loop_
_entity_poly.entity_id
_entity_poly.type
_entity_poly.pdbx_seq_one_letter_code
_entity_poly.pdbx_strand_id
1 'polypeptide(L)'
;MNEEQKTVKEFADELNMDKKQLQNKLNYWKKKGAETWNFSDTFSDGVRTLTKPEQERVCELLGIPIFRQNSDAFQNPKNNENIEWLEKKIATLEEDKKFLQSQLETQNQANAEMRILLQNSLKQLSEKVSEISKIENLETVDTKEIDKDSEVSEKPSENEELFWKMNPNYKGYWNERLRPLREGKWDRQSRRLAKLRAYRLKTTLEKIEKNKKDL
;
A
#
# COMPACT_ATOMS: atom_id res chain seq x y z
N MET A 1 43.83 -7.56 -33.23
CA MET A 1 43.81 -7.42 -31.76
C MET A 1 45.23 -7.11 -31.35
N ASN A 2 45.52 -5.87 -30.95
CA ASN A 2 46.90 -5.46 -30.64
C ASN A 2 47.42 -6.28 -29.47
N GLU A 3 48.47 -7.06 -29.72
CA GLU A 3 49.24 -7.73 -28.68
C GLU A 3 49.97 -6.63 -27.90
N GLU A 4 49.36 -6.14 -26.81
CA GLU A 4 49.94 -5.09 -25.95
C GLU A 4 51.25 -5.57 -25.32
N GLN A 5 52.34 -5.37 -26.05
CA GLN A 5 53.68 -5.36 -25.51
C GLN A 5 53.79 -4.16 -24.58
N LYS A 6 54.29 -4.37 -23.37
CA LYS A 6 54.50 -3.30 -22.38
C LYS A 6 55.98 -3.17 -22.09
N THR A 7 56.45 -1.94 -21.93
CA THR A 7 57.80 -1.71 -21.42
C THR A 7 57.89 -2.19 -19.97
N VAL A 8 59.11 -2.50 -19.51
CA VAL A 8 59.34 -2.86 -18.10
C VAL A 8 58.87 -1.75 -17.14
N LYS A 9 58.86 -0.49 -17.58
CA LYS A 9 58.36 0.63 -16.78
C LYS A 9 56.84 0.57 -16.63
N GLU A 10 56.12 0.50 -17.74
CA GLU A 10 54.64 0.43 -17.74
C GLU A 10 54.15 -0.78 -16.97
N PHE A 11 54.80 -1.93 -17.14
CA PHE A 11 54.43 -3.13 -16.41
C PHE A 11 54.76 -3.05 -14.92
N ALA A 12 55.83 -2.36 -14.52
CA ALA A 12 56.11 -2.11 -13.10
C ALA A 12 55.05 -1.20 -12.46
N ASP A 13 54.63 -0.15 -13.20
CA ASP A 13 53.59 0.78 -12.76
C ASP A 13 52.25 0.04 -12.57
N GLU A 14 51.88 -0.88 -13.47
CA GLU A 14 50.66 -1.71 -13.34
C GLU A 14 50.68 -2.66 -12.13
N LEU A 15 51.84 -3.21 -11.82
CA LEU A 15 52.02 -4.10 -10.66
C LEU A 15 52.22 -3.31 -9.35
N ASN A 16 52.10 -1.97 -9.38
CA ASN A 16 52.39 -1.09 -8.25
C ASN A 16 53.75 -1.39 -7.60
N MET A 17 54.78 -1.55 -8.42
CA MET A 17 56.13 -1.89 -7.96
C MET A 17 57.20 -1.00 -8.61
N ASP A 18 58.33 -0.82 -7.93
CA ASP A 18 59.43 -0.05 -8.50
C ASP A 18 60.04 -0.76 -9.71
N LYS A 19 60.28 -0.02 -10.80
CA LYS A 19 60.97 -0.53 -12.00
C LYS A 19 62.27 -1.28 -11.67
N LYS A 20 63.07 -0.76 -10.73
CA LYS A 20 64.33 -1.39 -10.31
C LYS A 20 64.10 -2.70 -9.56
N GLN A 21 63.04 -2.79 -8.76
CA GLN A 21 62.68 -4.02 -8.05
C GLN A 21 62.24 -5.09 -9.05
N LEU A 22 61.38 -4.74 -10.01
CA LEU A 22 60.96 -5.65 -11.08
C LEU A 22 62.17 -6.15 -11.88
N GLN A 23 63.06 -5.24 -12.29
CA GLN A 23 64.26 -5.59 -13.05
C GLN A 23 65.23 -6.49 -12.27
N ASN A 24 65.40 -6.25 -10.97
CA ASN A 24 66.21 -7.12 -10.11
C ASN A 24 65.60 -8.53 -9.98
N LYS A 25 64.28 -8.64 -9.84
CA LYS A 25 63.59 -9.94 -9.81
C LYS A 25 63.75 -10.67 -11.14
N LEU A 26 63.53 -10.00 -12.28
CA LEU A 26 63.75 -10.59 -13.61
C LEU A 26 65.20 -11.07 -13.79
N ASN A 27 66.19 -10.28 -13.37
CA ASN A 27 67.60 -10.65 -13.45
C ASN A 27 67.96 -11.82 -12.53
N TYR A 28 67.41 -11.84 -11.30
CA TYR A 28 67.57 -12.95 -10.37
C TYR A 28 67.06 -14.26 -10.98
N TRP A 29 65.86 -14.23 -11.58
CA TRP A 29 65.28 -15.40 -12.23
C TRP A 29 66.03 -15.81 -13.50
N LYS A 30 66.54 -14.87 -14.31
CA LYS A 30 67.42 -15.14 -15.46
C LYS A 30 68.71 -15.86 -15.02
N LYS A 31 69.27 -15.49 -13.86
CA LYS A 31 70.49 -16.11 -13.29
C LYS A 31 70.26 -17.45 -12.61
N LYS A 32 69.08 -17.66 -12.01
CA LYS A 32 68.76 -18.88 -11.25
C LYS A 32 68.53 -20.11 -12.14
N GLY A 33 68.44 -19.94 -13.46
CA GLY A 33 68.61 -21.03 -14.42
C GLY A 33 67.56 -22.12 -14.33
N ALA A 34 66.33 -21.81 -14.75
CA ALA A 34 65.44 -22.84 -15.28
C ALA A 34 65.47 -22.69 -16.80
N GLU A 35 65.99 -23.69 -17.51
CA GLU A 35 66.13 -23.77 -18.99
C GLU A 35 64.82 -23.48 -19.76
N THR A 36 63.70 -23.38 -19.07
CA THR A 36 62.37 -23.05 -19.57
C THR A 36 62.03 -21.56 -19.58
N TRP A 37 62.88 -20.68 -19.03
CA TRP A 37 62.61 -19.25 -18.87
C TRP A 37 63.38 -18.37 -19.86
N ASN A 38 63.11 -18.60 -21.14
CA ASN A 38 63.58 -17.76 -22.23
C ASN A 38 62.66 -16.54 -22.35
N PHE A 39 62.87 -15.53 -21.48
CA PHE A 39 62.39 -14.20 -21.83
C PHE A 39 63.12 -13.78 -23.10
N SER A 40 62.36 -13.45 -24.13
CA SER A 40 62.92 -12.87 -25.33
C SER A 40 63.62 -11.56 -24.94
N ASP A 41 64.85 -11.37 -25.41
CA ASP A 41 65.50 -10.06 -25.35
C ASP A 41 64.91 -9.20 -26.49
N THR A 42 63.58 -9.04 -26.50
CA THR A 42 62.87 -8.18 -27.45
C THR A 42 63.05 -6.73 -27.03
N PHE A 43 63.62 -5.95 -27.94
CA PHE A 43 63.84 -4.52 -27.77
C PHE A 43 63.01 -3.78 -28.83
N SER A 44 62.28 -2.77 -28.39
CA SER A 44 61.67 -1.76 -29.25
C SER A 44 62.32 -0.42 -28.88
N ASP A 45 62.90 0.27 -29.85
CA ASP A 45 63.59 1.56 -29.66
C ASP A 45 64.62 1.58 -28.52
N GLY A 46 65.39 0.50 -28.37
CA GLY A 46 66.42 0.37 -27.32
C GLY A 46 65.88 0.14 -25.91
N VAL A 47 64.56 0.04 -25.74
CA VAL A 47 63.89 -0.26 -24.47
C VAL A 47 63.38 -1.71 -24.52
N ARG A 48 63.63 -2.44 -23.43
CA ARG A 48 63.12 -3.81 -23.29
C ARG A 48 61.60 -3.79 -23.11
N THR A 49 60.90 -4.54 -23.95
CA THR A 49 59.46 -4.79 -23.85
C THR A 49 59.20 -6.22 -23.36
N LEU A 50 58.01 -6.44 -22.80
CA LEU A 50 57.51 -7.73 -22.36
C LEU A 50 56.25 -8.03 -23.15
N THR A 51 56.21 -9.18 -23.82
CA THR A 51 55.02 -9.70 -24.49
C THR A 51 53.96 -10.13 -23.46
N LYS A 52 52.68 -10.20 -23.86
CA LYS A 52 51.59 -10.69 -22.98
C LYS A 52 51.91 -12.03 -22.28
N PRO A 53 52.42 -13.08 -22.95
CA PRO A 53 52.77 -14.32 -22.26
C PRO A 53 53.93 -14.15 -21.27
N GLU A 54 54.87 -13.24 -21.52
CA GLU A 54 55.93 -12.92 -20.57
C GLU A 54 55.40 -12.15 -19.36
N GLN A 55 54.47 -11.21 -19.56
CA GLN A 55 53.78 -10.49 -18.48
C GLN A 55 53.02 -11.48 -17.58
N GLU A 56 52.23 -12.40 -18.15
CA GLU A 56 51.52 -13.44 -17.40
C GLU A 56 52.48 -14.30 -16.58
N ARG A 57 53.54 -14.80 -17.20
CA ARG A 57 54.55 -15.60 -16.49
C ARG A 57 55.23 -14.84 -15.35
N VAL A 58 55.45 -13.54 -15.50
CA VAL A 58 55.98 -12.70 -14.41
C VAL A 58 54.96 -12.54 -13.28
N CYS A 59 53.67 -12.35 -13.59
CA CYS A 59 52.63 -12.32 -12.57
C CYS A 59 52.54 -13.64 -11.79
N GLU A 60 52.61 -14.78 -12.47
CA GLU A 60 52.67 -16.11 -11.82
C GLU A 60 53.86 -16.23 -10.86
N LEU A 61 55.06 -15.78 -11.28
CA LEU A 61 56.27 -15.78 -10.44
C LEU A 61 56.13 -14.90 -9.20
N LEU A 62 55.43 -13.78 -9.34
CA LEU A 62 55.20 -12.84 -8.26
C LEU A 62 54.03 -13.27 -7.35
N GLY A 63 53.35 -14.37 -7.68
CA GLY A 63 52.14 -14.82 -6.99
C GLY A 63 50.96 -13.85 -7.16
N ILE A 64 50.99 -13.03 -8.22
CA ILE A 64 49.95 -12.05 -8.52
C ILE A 64 48.84 -12.79 -9.29
N PRO A 65 47.60 -12.80 -8.77
CA PRO A 65 46.50 -13.50 -9.42
C PRO A 65 46.22 -12.90 -10.80
N ILE A 66 46.25 -13.75 -11.83
CA ILE A 66 45.90 -13.37 -13.19
C ILE A 66 44.41 -13.64 -13.39
N PHE A 67 43.63 -12.57 -13.44
CA PHE A 67 42.24 -12.67 -13.85
C PHE A 67 42.20 -12.79 -15.37
N ARG A 68 42.23 -14.03 -15.87
CA ARG A 68 41.84 -14.30 -17.25
C ARG A 68 40.39 -13.86 -17.38
N GLN A 69 40.11 -12.95 -18.32
CA GLN A 69 38.73 -12.73 -18.75
C GLN A 69 38.25 -14.07 -19.34
N ASN A 70 37.67 -14.91 -18.51
CA ASN A 70 37.07 -16.17 -18.93
C ASN A 70 35.81 -15.82 -19.73
N SER A 71 35.97 -15.53 -21.02
CA SER A 71 34.86 -15.41 -21.96
C SER A 71 33.99 -16.68 -21.94
N ASP A 72 34.60 -17.84 -21.67
CA ASP A 72 33.92 -19.13 -21.80
C ASP A 72 33.22 -19.58 -20.51
N ALA A 73 33.71 -19.18 -19.33
CA ALA A 73 33.05 -19.54 -18.06
C ALA A 73 31.82 -18.67 -17.76
N PHE A 74 31.73 -17.47 -18.37
CA PHE A 74 30.56 -16.59 -18.28
C PHE A 74 29.55 -16.81 -19.41
N GLN A 75 29.92 -17.45 -20.52
CA GLN A 75 29.01 -17.94 -21.57
C GLN A 75 28.37 -19.30 -21.20
N ASN A 76 27.89 -19.43 -19.97
CA ASN A 76 27.08 -20.60 -19.61
C ASN A 76 25.70 -20.48 -20.30
N PRO A 77 25.23 -21.46 -21.10
CA PRO A 77 23.90 -21.42 -21.71
C PRO A 77 22.76 -21.34 -20.67
N LYS A 78 23.03 -21.80 -19.44
CA LYS A 78 22.15 -21.63 -18.28
C LYS A 78 21.89 -20.17 -17.93
N ASN A 79 22.84 -19.26 -18.19
CA ASN A 79 22.61 -17.83 -17.97
C ASN A 79 21.60 -17.28 -18.98
N ASN A 80 21.63 -17.74 -20.24
CA ASN A 80 20.67 -17.31 -21.26
C ASN A 80 19.26 -17.85 -20.98
N GLU A 81 19.13 -19.10 -20.54
CA GLU A 81 17.84 -19.67 -20.12
C GLU A 81 17.25 -18.93 -18.91
N ASN A 82 18.10 -18.58 -17.94
CA ASN A 82 17.68 -17.79 -16.79
C ASN A 82 17.27 -16.36 -17.18
N ILE A 83 17.98 -15.73 -18.12
CA ILE A 83 17.62 -14.41 -18.65
C ILE A 83 16.26 -14.47 -19.36
N GLU A 84 16.05 -15.43 -20.26
CA GLU A 84 14.78 -15.59 -20.97
C GLU A 84 13.61 -15.88 -20.01
N TRP A 85 13.86 -16.68 -18.97
CA TRP A 85 12.87 -16.93 -17.92
C TRP A 85 12.54 -15.66 -17.12
N LEU A 86 13.55 -14.85 -16.78
CA LEU A 86 13.36 -13.58 -16.09
C LEU A 86 12.57 -12.58 -16.95
N GLU A 87 12.87 -12.49 -18.25
CA GLU A 87 12.16 -11.64 -19.20
C GLU A 87 10.68 -12.02 -19.31
N LYS A 88 10.38 -13.32 -19.45
CA LYS A 88 8.99 -13.83 -19.44
C LYS A 88 8.27 -13.48 -18.15
N LYS A 89 8.95 -13.63 -17.01
CA LYS A 89 8.36 -13.32 -15.71
C LYS A 89 8.09 -11.82 -15.53
N ILE A 90 8.98 -10.96 -16.00
CA ILE A 90 8.77 -9.52 -15.99
C ILE A 90 7.56 -9.15 -16.85
N ALA A 91 7.44 -9.70 -18.07
CA ALA A 91 6.29 -9.47 -18.93
C ALA A 91 4.96 -9.85 -18.26
N THR A 92 4.89 -11.03 -17.62
CA THR A 92 3.68 -11.44 -16.87
C THR A 92 3.34 -10.49 -15.73
N LEU A 93 4.35 -10.01 -15.00
CA LEU A 93 4.14 -9.08 -13.88
C LEU A 93 3.66 -7.70 -14.37
N GLU A 94 4.11 -7.25 -15.53
CA GLU A 94 3.63 -6.00 -16.13
C GLU A 94 2.17 -6.09 -16.58
N GLU A 95 1.75 -7.24 -17.14
CA GLU A 95 0.37 -7.52 -17.50
C GLU A 95 -0.53 -7.56 -16.24
N ASP A 96 -0.13 -8.29 -15.21
CA ASP A 96 -0.84 -8.35 -13.94
C ASP A 96 -0.98 -6.96 -13.29
N LYS A 97 0.07 -6.14 -13.35
CA LYS A 97 0.04 -4.76 -12.85
C LYS A 97 -1.00 -3.93 -13.59
N LYS A 98 -1.06 -4.00 -14.93
CA LYS A 98 -2.06 -3.28 -15.73
C LYS A 98 -3.47 -3.75 -15.41
N PHE A 99 -3.67 -5.06 -15.23
CA PHE A 99 -4.95 -5.65 -14.84
C PHE A 99 -5.41 -5.15 -13.46
N LEU A 100 -4.52 -5.17 -12.47
CA LEU A 100 -4.85 -4.70 -11.12
C LEU A 100 -5.13 -3.19 -11.09
N GLN A 101 -4.43 -2.40 -11.91
CA GLN A 101 -4.69 -0.97 -12.04
C GLN A 101 -6.09 -0.70 -12.61
N SER A 102 -6.50 -1.39 -13.67
CA SER A 102 -7.85 -1.22 -14.23
C SER A 102 -8.96 -1.68 -13.27
N GLN A 103 -8.69 -2.74 -12.49
CA GLN A 103 -9.61 -3.18 -11.44
C GLN A 103 -9.75 -2.15 -10.30
N LEU A 104 -8.67 -1.47 -9.95
CA LEU A 104 -8.67 -0.43 -8.92
C LEU A 104 -9.39 0.84 -9.40
N GLU A 105 -9.19 1.23 -10.66
CA GLU A 105 -9.91 2.35 -11.29
C GLU A 105 -11.43 2.10 -11.33
N THR A 106 -11.84 0.91 -11.75
CA THR A 106 -13.27 0.53 -11.78
C THR A 106 -13.89 0.52 -10.38
N GLN A 107 -13.18 0.01 -9.36
CA GLN A 107 -13.66 0.10 -7.98
C GLN A 107 -13.75 1.55 -7.48
N ASN A 108 -12.76 2.40 -7.80
CA ASN A 108 -12.79 3.80 -7.41
C ASN A 108 -13.97 4.55 -8.05
N GLN A 109 -14.28 4.25 -9.31
CA GLN A 109 -15.43 4.82 -9.98
C GLN A 109 -16.75 4.35 -9.34
N ALA A 110 -16.92 3.06 -9.10
CA ALA A 110 -18.09 2.53 -8.41
C ALA A 110 -18.26 3.13 -7.00
N ASN A 111 -17.16 3.31 -6.27
CA ASN A 111 -17.17 3.96 -4.96
C ASN A 111 -17.54 5.46 -5.06
N ALA A 112 -17.07 6.17 -6.09
CA ALA A 112 -17.44 7.56 -6.32
C ALA A 112 -18.94 7.69 -6.64
N GLU A 113 -19.47 6.83 -7.51
CA GLU A 113 -20.91 6.77 -7.82
C GLU A 113 -21.74 6.48 -6.57
N MET A 114 -21.32 5.52 -5.74
CA MET A 114 -21.98 5.20 -4.48
C MET A 114 -21.96 6.39 -3.51
N ARG A 115 -20.85 7.13 -3.41
CA ARG A 115 -20.78 8.36 -2.59
C ARG A 115 -21.75 9.42 -3.08
N ILE A 116 -21.87 9.60 -4.39
CA ILE A 116 -22.82 10.56 -4.98
C ILE A 116 -24.26 10.14 -4.66
N LEU A 117 -24.61 8.86 -4.82
CA LEU A 117 -25.94 8.33 -4.48
C LEU A 117 -26.27 8.52 -3.00
N LEU A 118 -25.32 8.24 -2.10
CA LEU A 118 -25.48 8.46 -0.67
C LEU A 118 -25.67 9.96 -0.35
N GLN A 119 -24.91 10.84 -1.00
CA GLN A 119 -25.07 12.28 -0.79
C GLN A 119 -26.43 12.79 -1.28
N ASN A 120 -26.90 12.31 -2.43
CA ASN A 120 -28.21 12.66 -2.97
C ASN A 120 -29.36 12.16 -2.09
N SER A 121 -29.28 10.92 -1.61
CA SER A 121 -30.28 10.37 -0.67
C SER A 121 -30.30 11.12 0.67
N LEU A 122 -29.14 11.53 1.20
CA LEU A 122 -29.07 12.37 2.39
C LEU A 122 -29.71 13.75 2.17
N LYS A 123 -29.52 14.36 1.00
CA LYS A 123 -30.20 15.63 0.65
C LYS A 123 -31.72 15.45 0.63
N GLN A 124 -32.22 14.43 -0.05
CA GLN A 124 -33.66 14.12 -0.09
C GLN A 124 -34.24 13.87 1.30
N LEU A 125 -33.51 13.14 2.16
CA LEU A 125 -33.92 12.93 3.54
C LEU A 125 -33.95 14.25 4.33
N SER A 126 -32.96 15.12 4.14
CA SER A 126 -32.95 16.43 4.80
C SER A 126 -34.10 17.33 4.36
N GLU A 127 -34.46 17.30 3.07
CA GLU A 127 -35.62 18.00 2.53
C GLU A 127 -36.92 17.48 3.16
N LYS A 128 -37.12 16.16 3.19
CA LYS A 128 -38.31 15.55 3.83
C LYS A 128 -38.38 15.83 5.33
N VAL A 129 -37.26 15.81 6.05
CA VAL A 129 -37.22 16.18 7.47
C VAL A 129 -37.60 17.66 7.65
N SER A 130 -37.18 18.54 6.73
CA SER A 130 -37.56 19.95 6.75
C SER A 130 -39.04 20.18 6.39
N GLU A 131 -39.65 19.32 5.59
CA GLU A 131 -41.08 19.35 5.31
C GLU A 131 -41.89 18.87 6.52
N ILE A 132 -41.45 17.78 7.16
CA ILE A 132 -42.08 17.27 8.40
C ILE A 132 -42.04 18.34 9.48
N SER A 133 -40.90 19.03 9.68
CA SER A 133 -40.81 20.08 10.69
C SER A 133 -41.70 21.29 10.39
N LYS A 134 -41.95 21.62 9.11
CA LYS A 134 -42.92 22.66 8.75
C LYS A 134 -44.35 22.24 9.07
N ILE A 135 -44.70 20.97 8.83
CA ILE A 135 -46.02 20.41 9.16
C ILE A 135 -46.23 20.39 10.68
N GLU A 136 -45.26 19.91 11.46
CA GLU A 136 -45.33 19.92 12.92
C GLU A 136 -45.47 21.35 13.47
N ASN A 137 -44.77 22.32 12.90
CA ASN A 137 -44.92 23.72 13.30
C ASN A 137 -46.33 24.27 12.97
N LEU A 138 -46.93 23.88 11.84
CA LEU A 138 -48.31 24.25 11.50
C LEU A 138 -49.34 23.61 12.45
N GLU A 139 -49.19 22.32 12.79
CA GLU A 139 -50.04 21.66 13.79
C GLU A 139 -49.91 22.31 15.19
N THR A 140 -48.72 22.80 15.55
CA THR A 140 -48.53 23.56 16.81
C THR A 140 -49.11 24.97 16.80
N VAL A 141 -49.36 25.55 15.61
CA VAL A 141 -50.06 26.84 15.46
C VAL A 141 -51.56 26.61 15.52
N ASP A 142 -52.07 25.61 14.80
CA ASP A 142 -53.49 25.25 14.81
C ASP A 142 -53.94 24.83 16.23
N THR A 143 -53.12 24.09 16.98
CA THR A 143 -53.44 23.73 18.39
C THR A 143 -53.44 24.92 19.34
N LYS A 144 -52.61 25.95 19.12
CA LYS A 144 -52.63 27.18 19.93
C LYS A 144 -53.83 28.08 19.64
N GLU A 145 -54.40 28.01 18.44
CA GLU A 145 -55.64 28.69 18.10
C GLU A 145 -56.87 27.92 18.59
N ILE A 146 -56.81 26.58 18.65
CA ILE A 146 -57.89 25.72 19.16
C ILE A 146 -58.03 25.77 20.70
N ASP A 147 -56.96 26.07 21.44
CA ASP A 147 -56.97 26.14 22.90
C ASP A 147 -57.78 27.32 23.49
N LYS A 148 -58.36 28.20 22.66
CA LYS A 148 -59.23 29.29 23.14
C LYS A 148 -60.72 28.97 23.16
N ASP A 149 -61.19 28.00 22.37
CA ASP A 149 -62.62 27.71 22.27
C ASP A 149 -62.87 26.20 22.16
N SER A 150 -62.69 25.42 23.24
CA SER A 150 -63.43 24.16 23.36
C SER A 150 -63.41 23.58 24.78
N GLU A 151 -64.32 24.03 25.63
CA GLU A 151 -65.03 23.08 26.50
C GLU A 151 -65.89 22.19 25.58
N VAL A 152 -65.35 21.10 25.07
CA VAL A 152 -66.12 20.15 24.24
C VAL A 152 -66.03 18.75 24.83
N SER A 153 -67.03 18.46 25.66
CA SER A 153 -67.77 17.19 25.74
C SER A 153 -67.05 15.92 25.27
N GLU A 154 -66.68 15.07 26.24
CA GLU A 154 -66.24 13.68 26.07
C GLU A 154 -67.35 12.75 25.53
N LYS A 155 -67.79 12.95 24.28
CA LYS A 155 -68.53 11.92 23.54
C LYS A 155 -67.75 11.57 22.28
N PRO A 156 -67.44 10.28 22.05
CA PRO A 156 -66.77 9.87 20.82
C PRO A 156 -67.64 10.27 19.63
N SER A 157 -66.99 10.77 18.59
CA SER A 157 -67.70 11.14 17.36
C SER A 157 -68.36 9.89 16.75
N GLU A 158 -69.50 10.05 16.07
CA GLU A 158 -70.21 8.94 15.43
C GLU A 158 -69.31 8.14 14.47
N ASN A 159 -68.28 8.78 13.90
CA ASN A 159 -67.29 8.16 13.03
C ASN A 159 -66.33 7.21 13.75
N GLU A 160 -65.97 7.49 15.01
CA GLU A 160 -65.15 6.57 15.81
C GLU A 160 -65.96 5.35 16.25
N GLU A 161 -67.23 5.51 16.62
CA GLU A 161 -68.08 4.36 16.96
C GLU A 161 -68.33 3.44 15.76
N LEU A 162 -68.50 4.01 14.57
CA LEU A 162 -68.60 3.27 13.31
C LEU A 162 -67.31 2.51 12.97
N PHE A 163 -66.14 3.13 13.18
CA PHE A 163 -64.85 2.47 12.98
C PHE A 163 -64.67 1.27 13.91
N TRP A 164 -65.01 1.41 15.20
CA TRP A 164 -64.91 0.31 16.18
C TRP A 164 -65.95 -0.79 15.95
N LYS A 165 -67.15 -0.45 15.47
CA LYS A 165 -68.17 -1.44 15.07
C LYS A 165 -67.72 -2.26 13.86
N MET A 166 -67.06 -1.64 12.88
CA MET A 166 -66.55 -2.34 11.69
C MET A 166 -65.25 -3.11 11.94
N ASN A 167 -64.47 -2.75 12.95
CA ASN A 167 -63.19 -3.41 13.26
C ASN A 167 -63.08 -3.83 14.75
N PRO A 168 -63.91 -4.78 15.22
CA PRO A 168 -63.94 -5.19 16.63
C PRO A 168 -62.60 -5.75 17.14
N ASN A 169 -61.84 -6.42 16.27
CA ASN A 169 -60.53 -6.99 16.62
C ASN A 169 -59.43 -5.91 16.79
N TYR A 170 -59.59 -4.73 16.20
CA TYR A 170 -58.61 -3.65 16.31
C TYR A 170 -58.64 -2.97 17.68
N LYS A 171 -59.79 -2.97 18.36
CA LYS A 171 -59.96 -2.34 19.68
C LYS A 171 -59.10 -3.03 20.76
N GLY A 172 -58.95 -4.35 20.70
CA GLY A 172 -58.08 -5.11 21.61
C GLY A 172 -56.59 -4.85 21.34
N TYR A 173 -56.19 -4.91 20.07
CA TYR A 173 -54.79 -4.78 19.64
C TYR A 173 -54.17 -3.43 20.03
N TRP A 174 -54.86 -2.32 19.77
CA TRP A 174 -54.36 -0.99 20.13
C TRP A 174 -54.40 -0.74 21.64
N ASN A 175 -55.39 -1.31 22.32
CA ASN A 175 -55.45 -1.20 23.78
C ASN A 175 -54.30 -1.92 24.47
N GLU A 176 -53.86 -3.08 23.97
CA GLU A 176 -52.70 -3.79 24.52
C GLU A 176 -51.37 -3.16 24.11
N ARG A 177 -51.24 -2.73 22.85
CA ARG A 177 -49.99 -2.12 22.35
C ARG A 177 -49.68 -0.78 23.01
N LEU A 178 -50.70 0.01 23.34
CA LEU A 178 -50.56 1.30 24.01
C LEU A 178 -50.72 1.21 25.54
N ARG A 179 -51.02 0.02 26.10
CA ARG A 179 -51.13 -0.18 27.56
C ARG A 179 -49.86 0.25 28.31
N PRO A 180 -48.63 -0.10 27.86
CA PRO A 180 -47.40 0.31 28.57
C PRO A 180 -47.18 1.82 28.57
N LEU A 181 -47.59 2.52 27.51
CA LEU A 181 -47.50 3.97 27.39
C LEU A 181 -48.52 4.68 28.31
N ARG A 182 -49.74 4.15 28.42
CA ARG A 182 -50.77 4.66 29.36
C ARG A 182 -50.45 4.38 30.83
N GLU A 183 -49.77 3.27 31.13
CA GLU A 183 -49.36 2.91 32.50
C GLU A 183 -47.98 3.47 32.90
N GLY A 184 -47.34 4.29 32.04
CA GLY A 184 -46.03 4.90 32.33
C GLY A 184 -44.85 3.91 32.44
N LYS A 185 -45.02 2.67 32.00
CA LYS A 185 -43.99 1.62 32.06
C LYS A 185 -43.28 1.55 30.71
N TRP A 186 -42.03 2.01 30.69
CA TRP A 186 -41.16 1.90 29.51
C TRP A 186 -40.99 0.44 29.09
N ASP A 187 -41.19 0.16 27.80
CA ASP A 187 -40.91 -1.15 27.22
C ASP A 187 -39.46 -1.59 27.53
N ARG A 188 -39.29 -2.86 27.88
CA ARG A 188 -38.03 -3.44 28.37
C ARG A 188 -36.91 -3.30 27.34
N GLN A 189 -37.26 -3.31 26.06
CA GLN A 189 -36.35 -3.07 24.94
C GLN A 189 -35.92 -1.60 24.86
N SER A 190 -36.87 -0.66 24.96
CA SER A 190 -36.61 0.79 25.00
C SER A 190 -35.70 1.16 26.17
N ARG A 191 -35.91 0.55 27.35
CA ARG A 191 -35.05 0.76 28.53
C ARG A 191 -33.62 0.23 28.33
N ARG A 192 -33.45 -0.89 27.64
CA ARG A 192 -32.12 -1.43 27.29
C ARG A 192 -31.40 -0.52 26.29
N LEU A 193 -32.10 -0.05 25.27
CA LEU A 193 -31.54 0.84 24.24
C LEU A 193 -31.07 2.18 24.85
N ALA A 194 -31.88 2.75 25.75
CA ALA A 194 -31.54 3.97 26.47
C ALA A 194 -30.28 3.81 27.34
N LYS A 195 -30.15 2.68 28.06
CA LYS A 195 -28.94 2.37 28.85
C LYS A 195 -27.69 2.24 27.98
N LEU A 196 -27.79 1.61 26.81
CA LEU A 196 -26.66 1.48 25.88
C LEU A 196 -26.21 2.84 25.33
N ARG A 197 -27.17 3.72 24.99
CA ARG A 197 -26.87 5.08 24.53
C ARG A 197 -26.16 5.90 25.62
N ALA A 198 -26.64 5.82 26.86
CA ALA A 198 -26.02 6.50 28.00
C ALA A 198 -24.58 6.01 28.26
N TYR A 199 -24.34 4.69 28.19
CA TYR A 199 -23.00 4.11 28.37
C TYR A 199 -22.03 4.61 27.28
N ARG A 200 -22.46 4.60 26.01
CA ARG A 200 -21.62 5.10 24.90
C ARG A 200 -21.26 6.57 25.10
N LEU A 201 -22.23 7.41 25.44
CA LEU A 201 -21.99 8.84 25.70
C LEU A 201 -20.99 9.07 26.84
N LYS A 202 -21.09 8.29 27.92
CA LYS A 202 -20.14 8.35 29.03
C LYS A 202 -18.72 8.01 28.58
N THR A 203 -18.55 6.91 27.85
CA THR A 203 -17.22 6.50 27.35
C THR A 203 -16.60 7.49 26.38
N THR A 204 -17.42 8.16 25.55
CA THR A 204 -16.93 9.20 24.64
C THR A 204 -16.48 10.45 25.39
N LEU A 205 -17.21 10.86 26.43
CA LEU A 205 -16.83 12.02 27.25
C LEU A 205 -15.55 11.75 28.05
N GLU A 206 -15.39 10.56 28.64
CA GLU A 206 -14.16 10.16 29.35
C GLU A 206 -12.93 10.17 28.43
N LYS A 207 -13.08 9.77 27.16
CA LYS A 207 -11.99 9.85 26.17
C LYS A 207 -11.62 11.29 25.83
N ILE A 208 -12.63 12.15 25.67
CA ILE A 208 -12.43 13.58 25.39
C ILE A 208 -11.73 14.27 26.58
N GLU A 209 -12.10 13.93 27.81
CA GLU A 209 -11.47 14.49 29.01
C GLU A 209 -10.03 14.04 29.21
N LYS A 210 -9.69 12.77 28.90
CA LYS A 210 -8.30 12.30 28.94
C LYS A 210 -7.43 13.02 27.92
N ASN A 211 -7.90 13.14 26.68
CA ASN A 211 -7.17 13.85 25.62
C ASN A 211 -6.96 15.34 25.92
N LYS A 212 -7.76 15.95 26.82
CA LYS A 212 -7.57 17.34 27.28
C LYS A 212 -6.57 17.49 28.43
N LYS A 213 -6.27 16.43 29.17
CA LYS A 213 -5.30 16.45 30.29
C LYS A 213 -3.87 16.14 29.86
N ASP A 214 -3.70 15.54 28.69
CA ASP A 214 -2.41 15.18 28.10
C ASP A 214 -1.84 16.30 27.17
N LEU A 215 -2.46 17.49 27.18
CA LEU A 215 -2.04 18.73 26.50
C LEU A 215 -1.67 19.79 27.54
#